data_AF-A0A5E4LCG6-F1
#
_entry.id   AF-A0A5E4LCG6-F1
#
_cell.length_a   1.000
_cell.length_b   1.000
_cell.length_c   1.000
_cell.angle_alpha   90.00
_cell.angle_beta   90.00
_cell.angle_gamma   90.00
#
_symmetry.space_group_name_H-M   'P 1'
#
loop_
_entity.id
_entity.type
_entity.pdbx_description
1 polymer ?
#
loop_
_entity_poly.entity_id
_entity_poly.type
_entity_poly.pdbx_seq_one_letter_code
_entity_poly.pdbx_strand_id
1 'polypeptide(L)'
;MLLLCTPIFADELANQLADFSNGLAADIAVQDAPLVQSPQIVTVTISADNPQGEAMPLYVLRQDVASDGTKQWEVVKLIGALAPMNRTTVQLDIELTYPKETHRNTRYAIVGRASDGQLYGSYFEINEDWSQYERNINDNLSAAIATYVPILGGLLIILLIIMVQVAYSSKSKGVLPGEYTMKTLIFPEVEGRPFEEKIADLMINPILIAFELACVGVLAFVMFDNVTRASGFDQGVKILVLSGIGAITIPFIYLAAAWYFEKREEGKPLRFFTGMFVWGMFAAFMSLLVSSSIISEMTAVDSASYALIATMLIAPIVEETFKGLGVLFMSGHHEFNDALTGMLLGFACGVGFAFVENWFYFSTKVIPFDIGFFAWVQLILYRSFFNTMAHGCFTAIAGTIIGYLRSIERLKKFARIAFVPGIFLAIVIHSIFNLSAIADSVAIASRQVMFFIFNPMLIILLSAMFFLVLVFATIDEKKRKLAKKPMPRFDPPVQVGGGWQGQQ
;
A
#
# COMPACT_ATOMS: atom_id res chain seq x y z
N MET A 1 28.67 33.96 -22.38
CA MET A 1 29.21 34.66 -21.18
C MET A 1 28.03 35.14 -20.32
N LEU A 2 27.23 34.19 -19.82
CA LEU A 2 26.04 34.41 -18.97
C LEU A 2 25.87 33.20 -18.01
N LEU A 3 26.99 32.57 -17.65
CA LEU A 3 27.07 31.32 -16.87
C LEU A 3 27.86 31.50 -15.55
N LEU A 4 27.99 32.74 -15.06
CA LEU A 4 28.74 33.06 -13.84
C LEU A 4 28.03 34.10 -12.96
N CYS A 5 26.72 33.97 -12.78
CA CYS A 5 26.07 34.47 -11.57
C CYS A 5 25.76 33.25 -10.71
N THR A 6 26.32 33.22 -9.50
CA THR A 6 25.92 32.28 -8.46
C THR A 6 24.40 32.33 -8.30
N PRO A 7 23.67 31.20 -8.31
CA PRO A 7 22.26 31.23 -7.93
C PRO A 7 22.21 31.73 -6.49
N ILE A 8 21.54 32.86 -6.28
CA ILE A 8 21.21 33.32 -4.95
C ILE A 8 20.20 32.30 -4.42
N PHE A 9 20.52 31.65 -3.31
CA PHE A 9 19.59 30.71 -2.68
C PHE A 9 18.31 31.48 -2.31
N ALA A 10 17.14 30.87 -2.53
CA ALA A 10 15.84 31.49 -2.28
C ALA A 10 15.74 32.09 -0.86
N ASP A 11 16.38 31.43 0.11
CA ASP A 11 16.43 31.83 1.53
C ASP A 11 17.28 33.10 1.78
N GLU A 12 18.32 33.32 0.98
CA GLU A 12 19.21 34.48 1.08
C GLU A 12 18.55 35.72 0.46
N LEU A 13 17.76 35.52 -0.60
CA LEU A 13 16.90 36.56 -1.18
C LEU A 13 15.76 36.90 -0.20
N ALA A 14 15.06 35.90 0.35
CA ALA A 14 13.94 36.06 1.29
C ALA A 14 14.29 36.93 2.51
N ASN A 15 15.48 36.76 3.07
CA ASN A 15 15.96 37.54 4.21
C ASN A 15 16.31 39.01 3.84
N GLN A 16 16.79 39.26 2.63
CA GLN A 16 17.01 40.63 2.10
C GLN A 16 15.70 41.31 1.70
N LEU A 17 14.66 40.52 1.41
CA LEU A 17 13.31 40.94 1.03
C LEU A 17 12.42 41.28 2.23
N ALA A 18 12.93 41.55 3.43
CA ALA A 18 12.04 41.97 4.53
C ALA A 18 11.46 43.40 4.36
N ASP A 19 12.04 44.23 3.48
CA ASP A 19 11.81 45.68 3.42
C ASP A 19 11.51 46.23 1.99
N PHE A 20 10.75 45.51 1.16
CA PHE A 20 10.38 45.92 -0.22
C PHE A 20 9.09 46.75 -0.31
N SER A 21 8.69 47.36 0.80
CA SER A 21 7.28 47.65 1.12
C SER A 21 6.56 48.66 0.23
N ASN A 22 7.23 49.41 -0.66
CA ASN A 22 6.58 50.29 -1.65
C ASN A 22 7.50 50.61 -2.83
N GLY A 23 6.95 50.69 -4.05
CA GLY A 23 7.63 51.34 -5.19
C GLY A 23 7.32 50.78 -6.57
N LEU A 24 6.68 49.61 -6.68
CA LEU A 24 6.30 49.04 -7.98
C LEU A 24 4.83 49.39 -8.30
N ALA A 25 4.60 50.28 -9.26
CA ALA A 25 3.26 50.54 -9.78
C ALA A 25 2.79 49.33 -10.61
N ALA A 26 1.94 48.50 -10.01
CA ALA A 26 1.42 47.28 -10.62
C ALA A 26 -0.09 47.19 -10.45
N ASP A 27 -0.81 47.00 -11.56
CA ASP A 27 -2.21 46.58 -11.54
C ASP A 27 -2.25 45.06 -11.52
N ILE A 28 -2.84 44.47 -10.47
CA ILE A 28 -2.87 43.02 -10.25
C ILE A 28 -4.32 42.58 -10.29
N ALA A 29 -4.66 41.71 -11.25
CA ALA A 29 -5.97 41.09 -11.37
C ALA A 29 -5.83 39.59 -11.09
N VAL A 30 -6.41 39.14 -9.97
CA VAL A 30 -6.53 37.72 -9.65
C VAL A 30 -7.79 37.19 -10.31
N GLN A 31 -7.70 36.06 -11.02
CA GLN A 31 -8.88 35.40 -11.56
C GLN A 31 -9.78 34.93 -10.42
N ASP A 32 -10.98 35.50 -10.34
CA ASP A 32 -12.01 35.07 -9.40
C ASP A 32 -12.69 33.81 -9.96
N ALA A 33 -12.33 32.66 -9.42
CA ALA A 33 -12.93 31.38 -9.75
C ALA A 33 -13.02 30.52 -8.48
N PRO A 34 -14.15 29.84 -8.24
CA PRO A 34 -14.27 28.97 -7.09
C PRO A 34 -13.24 27.83 -7.17
N LEU A 35 -12.69 27.46 -6.02
CA LEU A 35 -11.74 26.36 -5.92
C LEU A 35 -12.51 25.05 -5.81
N VAL A 36 -12.33 24.17 -6.81
CA VAL A 36 -13.13 22.95 -7.00
C VAL A 36 -12.29 21.69 -7.09
N GLN A 37 -10.96 21.80 -7.14
CA GLN A 37 -10.01 20.69 -7.13
C GLN A 37 -8.71 21.09 -6.42
N SER A 38 -7.94 20.11 -5.95
CA SER A 38 -6.63 20.32 -5.33
C SER A 38 -5.62 19.34 -5.95
N PRO A 39 -4.50 19.82 -6.52
CA PRO A 39 -4.14 21.23 -6.73
C PRO A 39 -4.98 21.91 -7.83
N GLN A 40 -5.17 23.23 -7.73
CA GLN A 40 -5.81 24.07 -8.75
C GLN A 40 -4.92 25.24 -9.14
N ILE A 41 -4.82 25.51 -10.44
CA ILE A 41 -4.08 26.66 -10.96
C ILE A 41 -5.01 27.88 -10.99
N VAL A 42 -4.55 28.97 -10.40
CA VAL A 42 -5.17 30.30 -10.49
C VAL A 42 -4.25 31.22 -11.27
N THR A 43 -4.77 31.82 -12.33
CA THR A 43 -4.03 32.78 -13.13
C THR A 43 -4.15 34.17 -12.53
N VAL A 44 -3.01 34.80 -12.27
CA VAL A 44 -2.88 36.18 -11.82
C VAL A 44 -2.27 37.00 -12.95
N THR A 45 -2.97 38.04 -13.38
CA THR A 45 -2.47 38.98 -14.39
C THR A 45 -1.85 40.18 -13.70
N ILE A 46 -0.59 40.45 -13.99
CA ILE A 46 0.20 41.52 -13.38
C ILE A 46 0.61 42.48 -14.49
N SER A 47 0.18 43.73 -14.41
CA SER A 47 0.59 44.79 -15.33
C SER A 47 1.41 45.83 -14.56
N ALA A 48 2.73 45.69 -14.59
CA ALA A 48 3.66 46.52 -13.83
C ALA A 48 4.52 47.43 -14.72
N ASP A 49 4.81 48.63 -14.21
CA ASP A 49 5.69 49.61 -14.84
C ASP A 49 7.12 49.45 -14.33
N ASN A 50 8.09 49.44 -15.24
CA ASN A 50 9.51 49.50 -14.87
C ASN A 50 9.97 50.96 -14.78
N PRO A 51 10.28 51.48 -13.57
CA PRO A 51 10.76 52.85 -13.42
C PRO A 51 12.20 53.05 -13.90
N GLN A 52 12.93 51.96 -14.21
CA GLN A 52 14.36 51.98 -14.53
C GLN A 52 14.62 51.80 -16.04
N GLY A 53 15.80 52.29 -16.47
CA GLY A 53 16.29 52.18 -17.85
C GLY A 53 16.86 50.81 -18.23
N GLU A 54 16.84 49.84 -17.31
CA GLU A 54 17.37 48.48 -17.51
C GLU A 54 16.32 47.42 -17.16
N ALA A 55 16.51 46.19 -17.66
CA ALA A 55 15.56 45.10 -17.43
C ALA A 55 15.55 44.66 -15.95
N MET A 56 14.36 44.55 -15.37
CA MET A 56 14.19 44.27 -13.94
C MET A 56 13.62 42.86 -13.73
N PRO A 57 14.40 41.86 -13.26
CA PRO A 57 13.88 40.53 -12.95
C PRO A 57 12.82 40.59 -11.85
N LEU A 58 11.75 39.80 -12.03
CA LEU A 58 10.54 39.83 -11.23
C LEU A 58 10.29 38.48 -10.56
N TYR A 59 10.19 38.52 -9.24
CA TYR A 59 10.02 37.38 -8.35
C TYR A 59 8.63 37.41 -7.73
N VAL A 60 8.06 36.25 -7.48
CA VAL A 60 6.90 36.11 -6.61
C VAL A 60 7.29 35.45 -5.33
N LEU A 61 6.86 36.08 -4.24
CA LEU A 61 7.03 35.61 -2.90
C LEU A 61 5.66 35.26 -2.33
N ARG A 62 5.57 34.17 -1.60
CA ARG A 62 4.43 33.82 -0.77
C ARG A 62 4.79 34.08 0.68
N GLN A 63 3.91 34.73 1.41
CA GLN A 63 4.07 34.85 2.85
C GLN A 63 3.56 33.57 3.50
N ASP A 64 4.48 32.81 4.10
CA ASP A 64 4.12 31.68 4.94
C ASP A 64 4.30 32.04 6.42
N VAL A 65 3.53 31.38 7.28
CA VAL A 65 3.63 31.54 8.73
C VAL A 65 4.28 30.29 9.27
N ALA A 66 5.52 30.42 9.71
CA ALA A 66 6.26 29.33 10.32
C ALA A 66 5.57 28.86 11.62
N SER A 67 5.89 27.65 12.05
CA SER A 67 5.30 26.97 13.22
C SER A 67 5.44 27.76 14.54
N ASP A 68 6.38 28.70 14.61
CA ASP A 68 6.65 29.60 15.73
C ASP A 68 5.91 30.95 15.64
N GLY A 69 5.09 31.13 14.60
CA GLY A 69 4.35 32.37 14.33
C GLY A 69 5.16 33.43 13.57
N THR A 70 6.41 33.16 13.19
CA THR A 70 7.21 34.08 12.38
C THR A 70 6.73 34.08 10.93
N LYS A 71 6.56 35.27 10.34
CA LYS A 71 6.19 35.42 8.94
C LYS A 71 7.45 35.34 8.09
N GLN A 72 7.56 34.33 7.25
CA GLN A 72 8.67 34.14 6.34
C GLN A 72 8.17 34.28 4.89
N TRP A 73 9.03 34.81 4.02
CA TRP A 73 8.73 34.94 2.60
C TRP A 73 9.44 33.82 1.84
N GLU A 74 8.69 33.01 1.11
CA GLU A 74 9.24 31.95 0.27
C GLU A 74 9.20 32.39 -1.20
N VAL A 75 10.30 32.22 -1.92
CA VAL A 75 10.34 32.48 -3.38
C VAL A 75 9.59 31.36 -4.10
N VAL A 76 8.39 31.69 -4.58
CA VAL A 76 7.53 30.74 -5.31
C VAL A 76 8.08 30.52 -6.72
N LYS A 77 8.42 31.61 -7.43
CA LYS A 77 8.81 31.54 -8.85
C LYS A 77 9.48 32.83 -9.35
N LEU A 78 10.46 32.68 -10.25
CA LEU A 78 10.93 33.76 -11.13
C LEU A 78 10.02 33.83 -12.37
N ILE A 79 9.33 34.95 -12.59
CA ILE A 79 8.36 35.07 -13.68
C ILE A 79 9.01 35.54 -14.99
N GLY A 80 10.04 36.37 -14.90
CA GLY A 80 10.66 37.01 -16.06
C GLY A 80 11.31 38.32 -15.68
N ALA A 81 11.44 39.25 -16.64
CA ALA A 81 11.93 40.61 -16.39
C ALA A 81 11.03 41.66 -17.03
N LEU A 82 10.82 42.78 -16.34
CA LEU A 82 10.11 43.94 -16.89
C LEU A 82 11.02 44.67 -17.88
N ALA A 83 10.49 44.99 -19.06
CA ALA A 83 11.23 45.75 -20.07
C ALA A 83 11.50 47.19 -19.59
N PRO A 84 12.62 47.81 -19.97
CA PRO A 84 12.95 49.19 -19.58
C PRO A 84 11.88 50.20 -19.95
N MET A 85 11.49 51.07 -19.00
CA MET A 85 10.56 52.18 -19.23
C MET A 85 9.25 51.81 -19.96
N ASN A 86 8.79 50.57 -19.81
CA ASN A 86 7.58 50.09 -20.49
C ASN A 86 6.68 49.32 -19.53
N ARG A 87 5.38 49.42 -19.79
CA ARG A 87 4.38 48.64 -19.07
C ARG A 87 4.35 47.22 -19.62
N THR A 88 4.70 46.25 -18.79
CA THR A 88 4.69 44.83 -19.20
C THR A 88 3.56 44.11 -18.47
N THR A 89 2.75 43.39 -19.23
CA THR A 89 1.73 42.50 -18.66
C THR A 89 2.26 41.08 -18.65
N VAL A 90 2.20 40.45 -17.49
CA VAL A 90 2.69 39.09 -17.27
C VAL A 90 1.59 38.27 -16.62
N GLN A 91 1.34 37.09 -17.15
CA GLN A 91 0.44 36.11 -16.55
C GLN A 91 1.24 35.13 -15.72
N LEU A 92 0.76 34.93 -14.50
CA LEU A 92 1.35 34.01 -13.53
C LEU A 92 0.33 32.95 -13.18
N ASP A 93 0.72 31.70 -13.39
CA ASP A 93 -0.03 30.56 -12.89
C ASP A 93 0.49 30.18 -11.50
N ILE A 94 -0.36 30.38 -10.47
CA ILE A 94 -0.11 29.97 -9.10
C ILE A 94 -0.87 28.67 -8.85
N GLU A 95 -0.15 27.64 -8.40
CA GLU A 95 -0.76 26.38 -7.97
C GLU A 95 -1.17 26.48 -6.49
N LEU A 96 -2.48 26.38 -6.22
CA LEU A 96 -3.05 26.37 -4.89
C LEU A 96 -3.36 24.93 -4.46
N THR A 97 -3.07 24.61 -3.20
CA THR A 97 -3.36 23.31 -2.59
C THR A 97 -4.26 23.52 -1.39
N TYR A 98 -5.26 22.65 -1.22
CA TYR A 98 -6.23 22.77 -0.14
C TYR A 98 -5.54 22.78 1.24
N PRO A 99 -5.65 23.87 2.02
CA PRO A 99 -4.89 24.05 3.26
C PRO A 99 -5.54 23.37 4.48
N LYS A 100 -6.64 22.62 4.29
CA LYS A 100 -7.50 22.09 5.37
C LYS A 100 -8.29 23.17 6.12
N GLU A 101 -8.44 24.33 5.49
CA GLU A 101 -9.27 25.44 5.93
C GLU A 101 -10.21 25.83 4.79
N THR A 102 -11.49 26.04 5.10
CA THR A 102 -12.51 26.38 4.11
C THR A 102 -12.24 27.73 3.46
N HIS A 103 -11.75 28.68 4.24
CA HIS A 103 -11.40 30.02 3.79
C HIS A 103 -10.00 30.36 4.25
N ARG A 104 -9.11 30.70 3.32
CA ARG A 104 -7.76 31.16 3.62
C ARG A 104 -7.48 32.41 2.80
N ASN A 105 -6.93 33.43 3.44
CA ASN A 105 -6.40 34.57 2.73
C ASN A 105 -4.88 34.47 2.69
N THR A 106 -4.33 34.16 1.51
CA THR A 106 -2.89 34.00 1.33
C THR A 106 -2.31 35.28 0.73
N ARG A 107 -1.31 35.85 1.41
CA ARG A 107 -0.65 37.07 0.97
C ARG A 107 0.55 36.74 0.10
N TYR A 108 0.61 37.37 -1.06
CA TYR A 108 1.69 37.29 -2.02
C TYR A 108 2.34 38.65 -2.21
N ALA A 109 3.59 38.64 -2.63
CA ALA A 109 4.32 39.82 -3.03
C ALA A 109 4.98 39.59 -4.38
N ILE A 110 4.95 40.62 -5.21
CA ILE A 110 5.72 40.69 -6.44
C ILE A 110 6.88 41.60 -6.16
N VAL A 111 8.11 41.16 -6.42
CA VAL A 111 9.31 41.96 -6.20
C VAL A 111 10.16 42.01 -7.45
N GLY A 112 10.38 43.21 -7.95
CA GLY A 112 11.37 43.53 -8.97
C GLY A 112 12.69 43.93 -8.32
N ARG A 113 13.81 43.44 -8.85
CA ARG A 113 15.15 43.82 -8.40
C ARG A 113 15.85 44.69 -9.44
N ALA A 114 16.15 45.94 -9.09
CA ALA A 114 16.91 46.85 -9.94
C ALA A 114 18.41 46.48 -9.97
N SER A 115 19.14 47.00 -10.97
CA SER A 115 20.58 46.74 -11.15
C SER A 115 21.47 47.35 -10.08
N ASP A 116 20.98 48.38 -9.38
CA ASP A 116 21.60 48.99 -8.19
C ASP A 116 21.38 48.17 -6.91
N GLY A 117 20.62 47.06 -7.00
CA GLY A 117 20.29 46.19 -5.87
C GLY A 117 19.05 46.62 -5.09
N GLN A 118 18.39 47.74 -5.44
CA GLN A 118 17.13 48.14 -4.80
C GLN A 118 15.98 47.21 -5.19
N LEU A 119 15.08 47.00 -4.23
CA LEU A 119 13.93 46.11 -4.36
C LEU A 119 12.65 46.93 -4.43
N TYR A 120 11.87 46.71 -5.49
CA TYR A 120 10.57 47.35 -5.70
C TYR A 120 9.50 46.29 -5.60
N GLY A 121 8.55 46.44 -4.68
CA GLY A 121 7.51 45.44 -4.51
C GLY A 121 6.09 45.99 -4.46
N SER A 122 5.14 45.10 -4.72
CA SER A 122 3.71 45.31 -4.49
C SER A 122 3.09 44.04 -3.94
N TYR A 123 2.13 44.19 -3.02
CA TYR A 123 1.43 43.09 -2.36
C TYR A 123 0.10 42.83 -3.03
N PHE A 124 -0.30 41.56 -3.07
CA PHE A 124 -1.65 41.16 -3.41
C PHE A 124 -2.08 39.99 -2.54
N GLU A 125 -3.39 39.81 -2.42
CA GLU A 125 -4.01 38.78 -1.60
C GLU A 125 -4.86 37.90 -2.49
N ILE A 126 -4.77 36.60 -2.28
CA ILE A 126 -5.65 35.62 -2.91
C ILE A 126 -6.59 35.14 -1.81
N ASN A 127 -7.87 35.48 -1.98
CA ASN A 127 -8.93 34.95 -1.13
C ASN A 127 -9.33 33.56 -1.66
N GLU A 128 -8.94 32.53 -0.93
CA GLU A 128 -9.20 31.15 -1.27
C GLU A 128 -10.51 30.69 -0.63
N ASP A 129 -11.55 30.45 -1.44
CA ASP A 129 -12.80 29.81 -1.02
C ASP A 129 -12.84 28.36 -1.50
N TRP A 130 -12.56 27.45 -0.57
CA TRP A 130 -12.57 26.00 -0.78
C TRP A 130 -13.92 25.35 -0.45
N SER A 131 -14.95 26.14 -0.12
CA SER A 131 -16.24 25.60 0.31
C SER A 131 -16.90 24.73 -0.77
N GLN A 132 -16.70 25.04 -2.06
CA GLN A 132 -17.22 24.22 -3.15
C GLN A 132 -16.46 22.89 -3.29
N TYR A 133 -15.13 22.90 -3.14
CA TYR A 133 -14.33 21.68 -3.11
C TYR A 133 -14.73 20.74 -1.98
N GLU A 134 -14.89 21.27 -0.76
CA GLU A 134 -15.33 20.47 0.39
C GLU A 134 -16.74 19.89 0.19
N ARG A 135 -17.70 20.71 -0.31
CA ARG A 135 -19.04 20.23 -0.64
C ARG A 135 -19.01 19.10 -1.66
N ASN A 136 -18.24 19.27 -2.74
CA ASN A 136 -18.08 18.24 -3.76
C ASN A 136 -17.52 16.93 -3.17
N ILE A 137 -16.53 17.00 -2.29
CA ILE A 137 -15.99 15.79 -1.62
C ILE A 137 -17.06 15.15 -0.73
N ASN A 138 -17.76 15.95 0.08
CA ASN A 138 -18.78 15.45 1.00
C ASN A 138 -19.97 14.79 0.28
N ASP A 139 -20.42 15.38 -0.82
CA ASP A 139 -21.50 14.83 -1.65
C ASP A 139 -21.05 13.51 -2.30
N ASN A 140 -19.84 13.46 -2.84
CA ASN A 140 -19.27 12.25 -3.42
C ASN A 140 -19.07 11.15 -2.38
N LEU A 141 -18.57 11.46 -1.18
CA LEU A 141 -18.44 10.50 -0.07
C LEU A 141 -19.80 9.92 0.32
N SER A 142 -20.82 10.76 0.40
CA SER A 142 -22.17 10.36 0.79
C SER A 142 -22.81 9.46 -0.29
N ALA A 143 -22.69 9.85 -1.56
CA ALA A 143 -23.16 9.04 -2.68
C ALA A 143 -22.42 7.69 -2.79
N ALA A 144 -21.09 7.72 -2.59
CA ALA A 144 -20.26 6.52 -2.65
C ALA A 144 -20.61 5.52 -1.55
N ILE A 145 -20.89 5.99 -0.33
CA ILE A 145 -21.33 5.10 0.76
C ILE A 145 -22.68 4.49 0.46
N ALA A 146 -23.65 5.30 0.07
CA ALA A 146 -24.99 4.80 -0.24
C ALA A 146 -24.97 3.75 -1.37
N THR A 147 -24.02 3.87 -2.31
CA THR A 147 -23.94 3.02 -3.49
C THR A 147 -23.02 1.82 -3.30
N TYR A 148 -21.74 2.05 -3.01
CA TYR A 148 -20.71 1.02 -3.06
C TYR A 148 -20.63 0.15 -1.80
N VAL A 149 -20.94 0.70 -0.61
CA VAL A 149 -20.89 -0.07 0.64
C VAL A 149 -21.88 -1.24 0.63
N PRO A 150 -23.18 -1.06 0.28
CA PRO A 150 -24.12 -2.18 0.20
C PRO A 150 -23.76 -3.18 -0.89
N ILE A 151 -23.30 -2.70 -2.06
CA ILE A 151 -22.97 -3.57 -3.20
C ILE A 151 -21.75 -4.43 -2.89
N LEU A 152 -20.62 -3.80 -2.55
CA LEU A 152 -19.38 -4.53 -2.28
C LEU A 152 -19.50 -5.35 -0.99
N GLY A 153 -20.11 -4.79 0.06
CA GLY A 153 -20.40 -5.54 1.29
C GLY A 153 -21.27 -6.77 1.03
N GLY A 154 -22.34 -6.63 0.25
CA GLY A 154 -23.20 -7.74 -0.15
C GLY A 154 -22.44 -8.81 -0.94
N LEU A 155 -21.63 -8.42 -1.93
CA LEU A 155 -20.80 -9.33 -2.72
C LEU A 155 -19.78 -10.09 -1.86
N LEU A 156 -19.14 -9.41 -0.91
CA LEU A 156 -18.19 -10.04 0.02
C LEU A 156 -18.88 -11.02 0.96
N ILE A 157 -20.07 -10.69 1.47
CA ILE A 157 -20.89 -11.61 2.29
C ILE A 157 -21.28 -12.83 1.47
N ILE A 158 -21.74 -12.65 0.23
CA ILE A 158 -22.08 -13.76 -0.66
C ILE A 158 -20.86 -14.66 -0.91
N LEU A 159 -19.71 -14.07 -1.21
CA LEU A 159 -18.47 -14.82 -1.42
C LEU A 159 -18.05 -15.60 -0.15
N LEU A 160 -18.15 -14.98 1.02
CA LEU A 160 -17.90 -15.63 2.30
C LEU A 160 -18.84 -16.82 2.53
N ILE A 161 -20.14 -16.65 2.28
CA ILE A 161 -21.14 -17.71 2.40
C ILE A 161 -20.79 -18.88 1.45
N ILE A 162 -20.43 -18.58 0.19
CA ILE A 162 -20.00 -19.59 -0.77
C ILE A 162 -18.77 -20.34 -0.24
N MET A 163 -17.75 -19.63 0.24
CA MET A 163 -16.54 -20.25 0.78
C MET A 163 -16.84 -21.16 1.96
N VAL A 164 -17.64 -20.70 2.92
CA VAL A 164 -18.03 -21.49 4.11
C VAL A 164 -18.86 -22.71 3.71
N GLN A 165 -19.80 -22.57 2.78
CA GLN A 165 -20.63 -23.68 2.31
C GLN A 165 -19.82 -24.74 1.57
N VAL A 166 -18.89 -24.32 0.70
CA VAL A 166 -17.95 -25.22 0.02
C VAL A 166 -17.04 -25.90 1.04
N ALA A 167 -16.53 -25.17 2.03
CA ALA A 167 -15.70 -25.73 3.08
C ALA A 167 -16.46 -26.80 3.90
N TYR A 168 -17.69 -26.48 4.33
CA TYR A 168 -18.55 -27.35 5.13
C TYR A 168 -18.98 -28.62 4.40
N SER A 169 -19.33 -28.51 3.11
CA SER A 169 -19.68 -29.68 2.29
C SER A 169 -18.46 -30.54 1.95
N SER A 170 -17.26 -29.97 2.00
CA SER A 170 -16.03 -30.69 1.72
C SER A 170 -15.57 -31.51 2.93
N LYS A 171 -15.68 -32.83 2.86
CA LYS A 171 -15.08 -33.75 3.85
C LYS A 171 -13.57 -33.84 3.60
N SER A 172 -12.82 -32.80 3.97
CA SER A 172 -11.35 -32.82 3.91
C SER A 172 -10.84 -33.97 4.78
N LYS A 173 -10.02 -34.86 4.21
CA LYS A 173 -9.49 -36.04 4.90
C LYS A 173 -8.16 -35.63 5.53
N GLY A 174 -8.12 -35.47 6.85
CA GLY A 174 -6.86 -35.37 7.57
C GLY A 174 -6.11 -36.70 7.65
N VAL A 175 -4.94 -36.67 8.27
CA VAL A 175 -4.11 -37.84 8.54
C VAL A 175 -4.81 -38.74 9.58
N LEU A 176 -5.53 -38.15 10.53
CA LEU A 176 -6.29 -38.86 11.57
C LEU A 176 -7.79 -38.95 11.26
N PRO A 177 -8.48 -40.05 11.61
CA PRO A 177 -9.94 -40.14 11.47
C PRO A 177 -10.64 -39.07 12.32
N GLY A 178 -11.46 -38.21 11.69
CA GLY A 178 -12.17 -37.13 12.39
C GLY A 178 -11.37 -35.84 12.57
N GLU A 179 -10.15 -35.80 12.03
CA GLU A 179 -9.41 -34.56 11.85
C GLU A 179 -10.17 -33.63 10.90
N TYR A 180 -10.11 -32.34 11.22
CA TYR A 180 -10.76 -31.27 10.48
C TYR A 180 -12.28 -31.16 10.58
N THR A 181 -12.86 -31.62 11.68
CA THR A 181 -14.26 -31.38 12.07
C THR A 181 -14.46 -30.05 12.81
N MET A 182 -15.72 -29.61 12.95
CA MET A 182 -16.10 -28.44 13.77
C MET A 182 -15.64 -28.57 15.24
N LYS A 183 -15.57 -29.80 15.77
CA LYS A 183 -15.05 -30.06 17.12
C LYS A 183 -13.55 -29.77 17.20
N THR A 184 -12.78 -30.32 16.25
CA THR A 184 -11.32 -30.10 16.17
C THR A 184 -10.93 -28.68 15.78
N LEU A 185 -11.88 -27.86 15.29
CA LEU A 185 -11.64 -26.44 15.02
C LEU A 185 -11.40 -25.67 16.32
N ILE A 186 -12.18 -25.94 17.36
CA ILE A 186 -12.06 -25.24 18.65
C ILE A 186 -11.07 -25.99 19.57
N PHE A 187 -11.12 -27.32 19.55
CA PHE A 187 -10.32 -28.18 20.42
C PHE A 187 -9.48 -29.14 19.56
N PRO A 188 -8.32 -28.69 19.04
CA PRO A 188 -7.42 -29.57 18.29
C PRO A 188 -6.91 -30.70 19.20
N GLU A 189 -6.66 -31.88 18.63
CA GLU A 189 -6.07 -33.00 19.37
C GLU A 189 -4.59 -32.70 19.65
N VAL A 190 -4.28 -32.32 20.89
CA VAL A 190 -2.93 -31.91 21.31
C VAL A 190 -2.06 -33.11 21.71
N GLU A 191 -2.68 -34.24 22.06
CA GLU A 191 -1.98 -35.40 22.59
C GLU A 191 -1.29 -36.18 21.45
N GLY A 192 0.00 -36.50 21.62
CA GLY A 192 0.80 -37.22 20.62
C GLY A 192 1.33 -36.38 19.44
N ARG A 193 0.94 -35.10 19.29
CA ARG A 193 1.47 -34.24 18.22
C ARG A 193 2.84 -33.63 18.56
N PRO A 194 3.74 -33.44 17.57
CA PRO A 194 4.97 -32.68 17.73
C PRO A 194 4.69 -31.25 18.23
N PHE A 195 5.62 -30.67 19.00
CA PHE A 195 5.48 -29.32 19.55
C PHE A 195 5.21 -28.25 18.47
N GLU A 196 5.86 -28.38 17.32
CA GLU A 196 5.73 -27.44 16.20
C GLU A 196 4.35 -27.46 15.57
N GLU A 197 3.75 -28.64 15.49
CA GLU A 197 2.40 -28.80 14.97
C GLU A 197 1.38 -28.16 15.92
N LYS A 198 1.63 -28.22 17.24
CA LYS A 198 0.80 -27.52 18.24
C LYS A 198 0.83 -25.99 18.07
N ILE A 199 1.98 -25.42 17.73
CA ILE A 199 2.09 -23.98 17.43
C ILE A 199 1.26 -23.64 16.19
N ALA A 200 1.37 -24.44 15.13
CA ALA A 200 0.59 -24.23 13.91
C ALA A 200 -0.92 -24.42 14.14
N ASP A 201 -1.32 -25.40 14.94
CA ASP A 201 -2.72 -25.62 15.36
C ASP A 201 -3.25 -24.45 16.20
N LEU A 202 -2.40 -23.79 17.00
CA LEU A 202 -2.76 -22.58 17.73
C LEU A 202 -3.03 -21.40 16.78
N MET A 203 -2.26 -21.26 15.70
CA MET A 203 -2.46 -20.19 14.70
C MET A 203 -3.82 -20.23 14.01
N ILE A 204 -4.39 -21.42 13.85
CA ILE A 204 -5.71 -21.62 13.22
C ILE A 204 -6.83 -21.75 14.27
N ASN A 205 -6.51 -21.57 15.55
CA ASN A 205 -7.47 -21.66 16.64
C ASN A 205 -8.37 -20.40 16.67
N PRO A 206 -9.70 -20.54 16.76
CA PRO A 206 -10.62 -19.40 16.83
C PRO A 206 -10.34 -18.41 17.95
N ILE A 207 -9.79 -18.85 19.09
CA ILE A 207 -9.45 -17.98 20.22
C ILE A 207 -8.27 -17.07 19.85
N LEU A 208 -7.22 -17.61 19.24
CA LEU A 208 -6.09 -16.79 18.80
C LEU A 208 -6.52 -15.85 17.68
N ILE A 209 -7.28 -16.33 16.71
CA ILE A 209 -7.85 -15.50 15.63
C ILE A 209 -8.67 -14.34 16.22
N ALA A 210 -9.49 -14.59 17.24
CA ALA A 210 -10.27 -13.53 17.90
C ALA A 210 -9.35 -12.50 18.59
N PHE A 211 -8.27 -12.95 19.23
CA PHE A 211 -7.26 -12.07 19.82
C PHE A 211 -6.54 -11.22 18.75
N GLU A 212 -6.10 -11.83 17.65
CA GLU A 212 -5.46 -11.15 16.53
C GLU A 212 -6.38 -10.09 15.91
N LEU A 213 -7.65 -10.44 15.69
CA LEU A 213 -8.67 -9.50 15.21
C LEU A 213 -8.95 -8.38 16.21
N ALA A 214 -8.89 -8.64 17.52
CA ALA A 214 -9.04 -7.60 18.53
C ALA A 214 -7.88 -6.59 18.49
N CYS A 215 -6.64 -7.06 18.28
CA CYS A 215 -5.47 -6.19 18.07
C CYS A 215 -5.64 -5.30 16.83
N VAL A 216 -6.12 -5.87 15.72
CA VAL A 216 -6.45 -5.09 14.51
C VAL A 216 -7.62 -4.13 14.76
N GLY A 217 -8.58 -4.51 15.62
CA GLY A 217 -9.67 -3.65 16.06
C GLY A 217 -9.19 -2.42 16.84
N VAL A 218 -8.16 -2.57 17.68
CA VAL A 218 -7.51 -1.43 18.36
C VAL A 218 -6.89 -0.47 17.33
N LEU A 219 -6.21 -1.01 16.31
CA LEU A 219 -5.66 -0.17 15.22
C LEU A 219 -6.77 0.56 14.46
N ALA A 220 -7.87 -0.13 14.13
CA ALA A 220 -9.02 0.49 13.48
C ALA A 220 -9.64 1.61 14.33
N PHE A 221 -9.66 1.47 15.66
CA PHE A 221 -10.09 2.53 16.57
C PHE A 221 -9.14 3.73 16.57
N VAL A 222 -7.83 3.50 16.57
CA VAL A 222 -6.83 4.58 16.45
C VAL A 222 -6.97 5.31 15.10
N MET A 223 -7.19 4.57 14.01
CA MET A 223 -7.47 5.15 12.68
C MET A 223 -8.75 5.99 12.69
N PHE A 224 -9.81 5.48 13.30
CA PHE A 224 -11.07 6.20 13.48
C PHE A 224 -10.90 7.53 14.22
N ASP A 225 -10.20 7.50 15.35
CA ASP A 225 -9.92 8.69 16.17
C ASP A 225 -9.07 9.72 15.38
N ASN A 226 -8.07 9.27 14.64
CA ASN A 226 -7.26 10.15 13.79
C ASN A 226 -8.05 10.79 12.65
N VAL A 227 -8.82 10.01 11.89
CA VAL A 227 -9.55 10.54 10.73
C VAL A 227 -10.70 11.46 11.14
N THR A 228 -11.37 11.18 12.26
CA THR A 228 -12.45 12.02 12.77
C THR A 228 -11.95 13.34 13.35
N ARG A 229 -10.77 13.36 14.01
CA ARG A 229 -10.11 14.61 14.39
C ARG A 229 -9.69 15.45 13.19
N ALA A 230 -9.23 14.79 12.12
CA ALA A 230 -8.74 15.49 10.93
C ALA A 230 -9.86 16.03 10.03
N SER A 231 -11.00 15.33 9.93
CA SER A 231 -12.03 15.62 8.91
C SER A 231 -13.41 15.94 9.49
N GLY A 232 -13.60 15.81 10.82
CA GLY A 232 -14.91 15.80 11.46
C GLY A 232 -15.50 14.39 11.57
N PHE A 233 -16.45 14.21 12.51
CA PHE A 233 -16.99 12.89 12.83
C PHE A 233 -17.69 12.23 11.63
N ASP A 234 -18.60 12.94 10.97
CA ASP A 234 -19.38 12.40 9.85
C ASP A 234 -18.47 12.01 8.68
N GLN A 235 -17.62 12.92 8.23
CA GLN A 235 -16.67 12.66 7.14
C GLN A 235 -15.67 11.56 7.51
N GLY A 236 -15.18 11.56 8.76
CA GLY A 236 -14.22 10.58 9.23
C GLY A 236 -14.78 9.15 9.23
N VAL A 237 -16.03 8.96 9.69
CA VAL A 237 -16.74 7.67 9.57
C VAL A 237 -16.82 7.26 8.11
N LYS A 238 -17.21 8.18 7.23
CA LYS A 238 -17.38 7.90 5.81
C LYS A 238 -16.09 7.45 5.14
N ILE A 239 -15.00 8.18 5.38
CA ILE A 239 -13.66 7.87 4.87
C ILE A 239 -13.21 6.49 5.38
N LEU A 240 -13.37 6.21 6.68
CA LEU A 240 -12.93 4.96 7.28
C LEU A 240 -13.68 3.74 6.70
N VAL A 241 -15.00 3.86 6.52
CA VAL A 241 -15.83 2.76 5.98
C VAL A 241 -15.53 2.52 4.50
N LEU A 242 -15.47 3.58 3.69
CA LEU A 242 -15.17 3.45 2.25
C LEU A 242 -13.76 2.91 2.01
N SER A 243 -12.76 3.43 2.74
CA SER A 243 -11.39 2.91 2.66
C SER A 243 -11.32 1.45 3.10
N GLY A 244 -12.03 1.07 4.16
CA GLY A 244 -12.06 -0.31 4.65
C GLY A 244 -12.66 -1.28 3.63
N ILE A 245 -13.80 -0.92 3.03
CA ILE A 245 -14.44 -1.73 1.98
C ILE A 245 -13.57 -1.79 0.73
N GLY A 246 -12.99 -0.66 0.30
CA GLY A 246 -12.06 -0.64 -0.81
C GLY A 246 -10.86 -1.56 -0.57
N ALA A 247 -10.25 -1.45 0.62
CA ALA A 247 -9.07 -2.19 1.00
C ALA A 247 -9.31 -3.70 1.15
N ILE A 248 -10.45 -4.16 1.68
CA ILE A 248 -10.72 -5.60 1.88
C ILE A 248 -11.14 -6.31 0.58
N THR A 249 -11.75 -5.59 -0.37
CA THR A 249 -12.47 -6.21 -1.49
C THR A 249 -11.58 -7.15 -2.33
N ILE A 250 -10.46 -6.65 -2.82
CA ILE A 250 -9.54 -7.45 -3.65
C ILE A 250 -8.77 -8.49 -2.81
N PRO A 251 -8.20 -8.17 -1.63
CA PRO A 251 -7.59 -9.18 -0.77
C PRO A 251 -8.50 -10.38 -0.48
N PHE A 252 -9.78 -10.14 -0.23
CA PHE A 252 -10.72 -11.23 0.05
C PHE A 252 -10.99 -12.09 -1.19
N ILE A 253 -11.07 -11.50 -2.39
CA ILE A 253 -11.16 -12.23 -3.66
C ILE A 253 -9.91 -13.09 -3.89
N TYR A 254 -8.72 -12.54 -3.63
CA TYR A 254 -7.46 -13.26 -3.76
C TYR A 254 -7.33 -14.41 -2.75
N LEU A 255 -7.77 -14.19 -1.51
CA LEU A 255 -7.88 -15.26 -0.49
C LEU A 255 -8.80 -16.39 -0.98
N ALA A 256 -9.99 -16.03 -1.47
CA ALA A 256 -10.96 -16.99 -1.98
C ALA A 256 -10.40 -17.80 -3.16
N ALA A 257 -9.73 -17.12 -4.10
CA ALA A 257 -9.13 -17.75 -5.27
C ALA A 257 -7.97 -18.70 -4.89
N ALA A 258 -7.06 -18.26 -4.02
CA ALA A 258 -5.94 -19.06 -3.54
C ALA A 258 -6.43 -20.31 -2.80
N TRP A 259 -7.38 -20.15 -1.88
CA TRP A 259 -7.96 -21.27 -1.16
C TRP A 259 -8.72 -22.22 -2.10
N TYR A 260 -9.55 -21.71 -3.01
CA TYR A 260 -10.32 -22.56 -3.91
C TYR A 260 -9.42 -23.36 -4.86
N PHE A 261 -8.34 -22.75 -5.36
CA PHE A 261 -7.33 -23.44 -6.16
C PHE A 261 -6.70 -24.60 -5.38
N GLU A 262 -6.19 -24.32 -4.19
CA GLU A 262 -5.58 -25.34 -3.32
C GLU A 262 -6.59 -26.42 -2.93
N LYS A 263 -7.83 -26.02 -2.64
CA LYS A 263 -8.90 -26.94 -2.31
C LYS A 263 -9.17 -27.92 -3.44
N ARG A 264 -9.09 -27.47 -4.69
CA ARG A 264 -9.27 -28.32 -5.88
C ARG A 264 -8.10 -29.29 -6.08
N GLU A 265 -6.86 -28.83 -5.89
CA GLU A 265 -5.66 -29.64 -6.17
C GLU A 265 -5.30 -30.61 -5.02
N GLU A 266 -5.54 -30.19 -3.78
CA GLU A 266 -5.05 -30.86 -2.57
C GLU A 266 -6.16 -31.19 -1.57
N GLY A 267 -7.31 -30.51 -1.63
CA GLY A 267 -8.40 -30.72 -0.67
C GLY A 267 -8.22 -30.01 0.66
N LYS A 268 -7.27 -29.06 0.78
CA LYS A 268 -6.94 -28.38 2.05
C LYS A 268 -8.14 -27.67 2.69
N PRO A 269 -8.28 -27.72 4.02
CA PRO A 269 -9.31 -26.98 4.75
C PRO A 269 -9.17 -25.45 4.65
N LEU A 270 -10.30 -24.73 4.68
CA LEU A 270 -10.34 -23.26 4.66
C LEU A 270 -9.60 -22.61 5.83
N ARG A 271 -9.63 -23.23 7.02
CA ARG A 271 -9.04 -22.64 8.24
C ARG A 271 -7.55 -22.30 8.13
N PHE A 272 -6.77 -23.02 7.31
CA PHE A 272 -5.36 -22.69 7.10
C PHE A 272 -5.20 -21.35 6.38
N PHE A 273 -6.03 -21.12 5.37
CA PHE A 273 -6.04 -19.87 4.62
C PHE A 273 -6.59 -18.71 5.46
N THR A 274 -7.66 -18.96 6.24
CA THR A 274 -8.19 -17.97 7.18
C THR A 274 -7.17 -17.60 8.24
N GLY A 275 -6.53 -18.58 8.89
CA GLY A 275 -5.51 -18.33 9.91
C GLY A 275 -4.31 -17.56 9.36
N MET A 276 -3.81 -17.92 8.17
CA MET A 276 -2.71 -17.19 7.55
C MET A 276 -3.10 -15.77 7.12
N PHE A 277 -4.32 -15.56 6.62
CA PHE A 277 -4.81 -14.23 6.28
C PHE A 277 -4.92 -13.35 7.53
N VAL A 278 -5.49 -13.85 8.63
CA VAL A 278 -5.60 -13.11 9.90
C VAL A 278 -4.22 -12.87 10.51
N TRP A 279 -3.30 -13.84 10.46
CA TRP A 279 -1.91 -13.61 10.84
C TRP A 279 -1.29 -12.46 10.04
N GLY A 280 -1.54 -12.39 8.73
CA GLY A 280 -1.12 -11.27 7.89
C GLY A 280 -1.63 -9.92 8.39
N MET A 281 -2.92 -9.86 8.76
CA MET A 281 -3.52 -8.65 9.35
C MET A 281 -2.85 -8.28 10.68
N PHE A 282 -2.59 -9.26 11.53
CA PHE A 282 -1.90 -9.07 12.81
C PHE A 282 -0.43 -8.65 12.61
N ALA A 283 0.26 -9.21 11.61
CA ALA A 283 1.60 -8.81 11.23
C ALA A 283 1.66 -7.35 10.80
N ALA A 284 0.65 -6.84 10.07
CA ALA A 284 0.56 -5.42 9.73
C ALA A 284 0.43 -4.52 10.96
N PHE A 285 -0.41 -4.91 11.92
CA PHE A 285 -0.51 -4.24 13.21
C PHE A 285 0.84 -4.19 13.94
N MET A 286 1.52 -5.33 14.07
CA MET A 286 2.83 -5.42 14.72
C MET A 286 3.90 -4.59 14.00
N SER A 287 3.91 -4.63 12.67
CA SER A 287 4.84 -3.84 11.86
C SER A 287 4.65 -2.35 12.05
N LEU A 288 3.41 -1.87 12.12
CA LEU A 288 3.12 -0.46 12.37
C LEU A 288 3.58 -0.03 13.77
N LEU A 289 3.33 -0.86 14.80
CA LEU A 289 3.80 -0.60 16.17
C LEU A 289 5.33 -0.51 16.24
N VAL A 290 6.02 -1.50 15.69
CA VAL A 290 7.49 -1.55 15.73
C VAL A 290 8.10 -0.42 14.90
N SER A 291 7.59 -0.20 13.68
CA SER A 291 8.09 0.86 12.80
C SER A 291 7.91 2.25 13.44
N SER A 292 6.76 2.50 14.06
CA SER A 292 6.51 3.77 14.77
C SER A 292 7.47 4.00 15.94
N SER A 293 7.82 2.93 16.67
CA SER A 293 8.78 3.00 17.79
C SER A 293 10.18 3.32 17.29
N ILE A 294 10.65 2.62 16.24
CA ILE A 294 11.95 2.87 15.60
C ILE A 294 12.02 4.31 15.08
N ILE A 295 10.94 4.81 14.48
CA ILE A 295 10.87 6.18 13.95
C ILE A 295 11.02 7.23 15.06
N SER A 296 10.39 7.01 16.21
CA SER A 296 10.42 7.97 17.31
C SER A 296 11.82 8.18 17.93
N GLU A 297 12.72 7.20 17.81
CA GLU A 297 14.07 7.25 18.37
C GLU A 297 15.09 7.91 17.43
N MET A 298 14.75 8.11 16.16
CA MET A 298 15.67 8.58 15.12
C MET A 298 15.50 10.08 14.85
N THR A 299 15.78 10.93 15.85
CA THR A 299 15.59 12.40 15.78
C THR A 299 16.78 13.19 15.18
N ALA A 300 17.85 12.52 14.74
CA ALA A 300 19.13 13.16 14.41
C ALA A 300 19.57 13.10 12.92
N VAL A 301 18.71 12.61 12.02
CA VAL A 301 19.01 12.47 10.58
C VAL A 301 18.19 13.48 9.78
N ASP A 302 18.76 14.02 8.70
CA ASP A 302 18.03 14.80 7.69
C ASP A 302 16.74 14.09 7.25
N SER A 303 15.62 14.82 7.24
CA SER A 303 14.27 14.24 7.17
C SER A 303 13.99 13.51 5.86
N ALA A 304 14.57 13.96 4.74
CA ALA A 304 14.34 13.36 3.43
C ALA A 304 15.12 12.04 3.26
N SER A 305 16.41 12.06 3.59
CA SER A 305 17.28 10.88 3.57
C SER A 305 16.74 9.78 4.50
N TYR A 306 16.23 10.20 5.66
CA TYR A 306 15.61 9.32 6.63
C TYR A 306 14.34 8.65 6.12
N ALA A 307 13.40 9.42 5.55
CA ALA A 307 12.16 8.90 5.00
C ALA A 307 12.41 7.84 3.92
N LEU A 308 13.46 8.02 3.11
CA LEU A 308 13.87 7.07 2.09
C LEU A 308 14.40 5.77 2.72
N ILE A 309 15.28 5.83 3.71
CA ILE A 309 15.81 4.63 4.40
C ILE A 309 14.68 3.88 5.12
N ALA A 310 13.79 4.61 5.81
CA ALA A 310 12.66 4.02 6.52
C ALA A 310 11.74 3.26 5.56
N THR A 311 11.40 3.86 4.41
CA THR A 311 10.49 3.27 3.43
C THR A 311 11.15 2.15 2.63
N MET A 312 12.42 2.29 2.24
CA MET A 312 13.12 1.33 1.38
C MET A 312 13.65 0.11 2.14
N LEU A 313 14.13 0.29 3.37
CA LEU A 313 14.83 -0.76 4.12
C LEU A 313 14.07 -1.17 5.37
N ILE A 314 13.80 -0.24 6.29
CA ILE A 314 13.27 -0.57 7.61
C ILE A 314 11.89 -1.22 7.50
N ALA A 315 10.97 -0.60 6.74
CA ALA A 315 9.62 -1.13 6.55
C ALA A 315 9.65 -2.55 5.95
N PRO A 316 10.26 -2.83 4.78
CA PRO A 316 10.32 -4.18 4.24
C PRO A 316 10.94 -5.22 5.19
N ILE A 317 11.99 -4.86 5.93
CA ILE A 317 12.62 -5.76 6.91
C ILE A 317 11.63 -6.14 8.00
N VAL A 318 11.00 -5.15 8.65
CA VAL A 318 10.07 -5.39 9.77
C VAL A 318 8.86 -6.19 9.27
N GLU A 319 8.33 -5.79 8.13
CA GLU A 319 7.11 -6.38 7.59
C GLU A 319 7.27 -7.83 7.14
N GLU A 320 8.27 -8.13 6.31
CA GLU A 320 8.48 -9.51 5.86
C GLU A 320 8.97 -10.41 6.99
N THR A 321 9.58 -9.84 8.05
CA THR A 321 9.89 -10.60 9.26
C THR A 321 8.61 -11.06 9.96
N PHE A 322 7.67 -10.16 10.27
CA PHE A 322 6.42 -10.55 10.94
C PHE A 322 5.53 -11.44 10.08
N LYS A 323 5.41 -11.17 8.77
CA LYS A 323 4.70 -12.05 7.83
C LYS A 323 5.34 -13.43 7.76
N GLY A 324 6.67 -13.47 7.59
CA GLY A 324 7.42 -14.69 7.50
C GLY A 324 7.33 -15.55 8.77
N LEU A 325 7.30 -14.96 9.96
CA LEU A 325 7.11 -15.72 11.22
C LEU A 325 5.84 -16.59 11.19
N GLY A 326 4.75 -16.09 10.61
CA GLY A 326 3.54 -16.89 10.44
C GLY A 326 3.76 -18.07 9.51
N VAL A 327 4.47 -17.86 8.39
CA VAL A 327 4.84 -18.94 7.47
C VAL A 327 5.73 -19.97 8.17
N LEU A 328 6.69 -19.53 8.99
CA LEU A 328 7.57 -20.41 9.75
C LEU A 328 6.79 -21.26 10.74
N PHE A 329 5.91 -20.66 11.54
CA PHE A 329 5.08 -21.36 12.50
C PHE A 329 4.14 -22.35 11.79
N MET A 330 3.46 -21.92 10.73
CA MET A 330 2.59 -22.79 9.93
C MET A 330 3.36 -23.93 9.24
N SER A 331 4.62 -23.70 8.89
CA SER A 331 5.52 -24.74 8.37
C SER A 331 5.88 -25.82 9.39
N GLY A 332 5.37 -25.76 10.62
CA GLY A 332 5.37 -26.89 11.56
C GLY A 332 4.24 -27.90 11.31
N HIS A 333 3.15 -27.48 10.65
CA HIS A 333 1.97 -28.32 10.45
C HIS A 333 2.21 -29.42 9.40
N HIS A 334 1.67 -30.63 9.59
CA HIS A 334 1.91 -31.72 8.63
C HIS A 334 1.33 -31.43 7.23
N GLU A 335 0.24 -30.66 7.14
CA GLU A 335 -0.34 -30.20 5.85
C GLU A 335 0.56 -29.25 5.06
N PHE A 336 1.52 -28.58 5.68
CA PHE A 336 2.50 -27.76 4.97
C PHE A 336 3.57 -28.69 4.37
N ASN A 337 3.24 -29.48 3.36
CA ASN A 337 4.08 -30.60 2.91
C ASN A 337 4.71 -30.42 1.53
N ASP A 338 4.34 -29.36 0.80
CA ASP A 338 4.83 -29.11 -0.55
C ASP A 338 4.98 -27.62 -0.87
N ALA A 339 5.59 -27.34 -2.04
CA ALA A 339 5.87 -25.98 -2.49
C ALA A 339 4.60 -25.19 -2.84
N LEU A 340 3.57 -25.84 -3.40
CA LEU A 340 2.29 -25.22 -3.76
C LEU A 340 1.53 -24.80 -2.49
N THR A 341 1.40 -25.69 -1.51
CA THR A 341 0.78 -25.38 -0.22
C THR A 341 1.52 -24.20 0.44
N GLY A 342 2.84 -24.27 0.51
CA GLY A 342 3.65 -23.22 1.15
C GLY A 342 3.53 -21.87 0.44
N MET A 343 3.54 -21.88 -0.90
CA MET A 343 3.34 -20.70 -1.74
C MET A 343 2.00 -20.02 -1.46
N LEU A 344 0.91 -20.79 -1.46
CA LEU A 344 -0.45 -20.23 -1.34
C LEU A 344 -0.78 -19.80 0.10
N LEU A 345 -0.22 -20.44 1.12
CA LEU A 345 -0.33 -19.99 2.51
C LEU A 345 0.50 -18.72 2.76
N GLY A 346 1.71 -18.63 2.19
CA GLY A 346 2.50 -17.40 2.20
C GLY A 346 1.78 -16.26 1.47
N PHE A 347 1.17 -16.56 0.32
CA PHE A 347 0.35 -15.60 -0.42
C PHE A 347 -0.84 -15.10 0.41
N ALA A 348 -1.59 -15.99 1.06
CA ALA A 348 -2.70 -15.61 1.94
C ALA A 348 -2.26 -14.67 3.08
N CYS A 349 -1.09 -14.91 3.66
CA CYS A 349 -0.49 -14.04 4.68
C CYS A 349 -0.16 -12.65 4.13
N GLY A 350 0.52 -12.56 2.99
CA GLY A 350 0.85 -11.28 2.37
C GLY A 350 -0.39 -10.49 1.96
N VAL A 351 -1.43 -11.17 1.48
CA VAL A 351 -2.70 -10.55 1.10
C VAL A 351 -3.46 -10.01 2.32
N GLY A 352 -3.48 -10.73 3.44
CA GLY A 352 -4.07 -10.24 4.69
C GLY A 352 -3.32 -9.03 5.28
N PHE A 353 -1.99 -9.02 5.15
CA PHE A 353 -1.16 -7.87 5.51
C PHE A 353 -1.53 -6.63 4.67
N ALA A 354 -1.61 -6.81 3.35
CA ALA A 354 -1.93 -5.74 2.41
C ALA A 354 -3.29 -5.09 2.68
N PHE A 355 -4.27 -5.86 3.16
CA PHE A 355 -5.57 -5.31 3.56
C PHE A 355 -5.40 -4.22 4.63
N VAL A 356 -4.74 -4.54 5.75
CA VAL A 356 -4.59 -3.60 6.87
C VAL A 356 -3.70 -2.42 6.48
N GLU A 357 -2.61 -2.66 5.75
CA GLU A 357 -1.74 -1.58 5.27
C GLU A 357 -2.49 -0.61 4.35
N ASN A 358 -3.23 -1.12 3.37
CA ASN A 358 -4.01 -0.30 2.45
C ASN A 358 -5.10 0.48 3.19
N TRP A 359 -5.79 -0.15 4.14
CA TRP A 359 -6.82 0.52 4.93
C TRP A 359 -6.24 1.68 5.75
N PHE A 360 -5.09 1.46 6.41
CA PHE A 360 -4.35 2.51 7.11
C PHE A 360 -3.93 3.63 6.15
N TYR A 361 -3.40 3.28 4.97
CA TYR A 361 -2.96 4.26 3.98
C TYR A 361 -4.10 5.18 3.51
N PHE A 362 -5.24 4.63 3.12
CA PHE A 362 -6.38 5.39 2.57
C PHE A 362 -7.15 6.21 3.61
N SER A 363 -7.06 5.86 4.89
CA SER A 363 -7.81 6.53 5.97
C SER A 363 -6.97 7.52 6.77
N THR A 364 -5.64 7.34 6.77
CA THR A 364 -4.74 8.11 7.64
C THR A 364 -3.61 8.80 6.88
N LYS A 365 -3.05 8.19 5.83
CA LYS A 365 -1.91 8.76 5.08
C LYS A 365 -2.34 9.67 3.94
N VAL A 366 -3.37 9.27 3.20
CA VAL A 366 -3.91 10.04 2.07
C VAL A 366 -5.42 9.98 2.11
N ILE A 367 -6.06 11.08 2.48
CA ILE A 367 -7.52 11.21 2.56
C ILE A 367 -8.06 11.97 1.34
N PRO A 368 -9.36 11.85 0.98
CA PRO A 368 -9.90 12.49 -0.22
C PRO A 368 -9.79 14.02 -0.23
N PHE A 369 -9.63 14.66 0.93
CA PHE A 369 -9.38 16.09 1.04
C PHE A 369 -7.96 16.51 0.61
N ASP A 370 -6.99 15.60 0.63
CA ASP A 370 -5.61 15.94 0.24
C ASP A 370 -5.46 15.95 -1.29
N ILE A 371 -6.08 14.99 -1.99
CA ILE A 371 -5.86 14.72 -3.42
C ILE A 371 -7.13 14.78 -4.27
N GLY A 372 -8.28 15.05 -3.66
CA GLY A 372 -9.60 14.97 -4.32
C GLY A 372 -10.19 13.54 -4.33
N PHE A 373 -11.53 13.48 -4.35
CA PHE A 373 -12.28 12.21 -4.24
C PHE A 373 -11.94 11.20 -5.35
N PHE A 374 -11.92 11.63 -6.62
CA PHE A 374 -11.68 10.70 -7.74
C PHE A 374 -10.25 10.15 -7.75
N ALA A 375 -9.26 10.99 -7.46
CA ALA A 375 -7.87 10.54 -7.33
C ALA A 375 -7.72 9.56 -6.16
N TRP A 376 -8.42 9.80 -5.05
CA TRP A 376 -8.48 8.88 -3.91
C TRP A 376 -9.10 7.54 -4.27
N VAL A 377 -10.19 7.51 -5.06
CA VAL A 377 -10.76 6.26 -5.57
C VAL A 377 -9.80 5.53 -6.51
N GLN A 378 -9.13 6.24 -7.42
CA GLN A 378 -8.11 5.64 -8.30
C GLN A 378 -6.96 5.02 -7.51
N LEU A 379 -6.50 5.72 -6.46
CA LEU A 379 -5.48 5.24 -5.54
C LEU A 379 -5.94 3.97 -4.80
N ILE A 380 -7.18 3.93 -4.32
CA ILE A 380 -7.77 2.74 -3.69
C ILE A 380 -7.76 1.57 -4.67
N LEU A 381 -8.26 1.76 -5.89
CA LEU A 381 -8.33 0.70 -6.90
C LEU A 381 -6.94 0.19 -7.28
N TYR A 382 -6.02 1.12 -7.51
CA TYR A 382 -4.64 0.81 -7.85
C TYR A 382 -3.97 -0.03 -6.75
N ARG A 383 -3.92 0.49 -5.52
CA ARG A 383 -3.25 -0.19 -4.41
C ARG A 383 -3.96 -1.50 -4.03
N SER A 384 -5.30 -1.52 -4.00
CA SER A 384 -6.03 -2.73 -3.63
C SER A 384 -5.78 -3.88 -4.60
N PHE A 385 -5.55 -3.61 -5.88
CA PHE A 385 -5.19 -4.64 -6.86
C PHE A 385 -3.69 -4.95 -6.85
N PHE A 386 -2.89 -3.94 -7.15
CA PHE A 386 -1.47 -4.09 -7.44
C PHE A 386 -0.62 -4.32 -6.18
N ASN A 387 -0.82 -3.52 -5.13
CA ASN A 387 -0.07 -3.65 -3.88
C ASN A 387 -0.40 -4.97 -3.17
N THR A 388 -1.68 -5.37 -3.18
CA THR A 388 -2.12 -6.64 -2.62
C THR A 388 -1.46 -7.84 -3.31
N MET A 389 -1.41 -7.83 -4.64
CA MET A 389 -0.73 -8.89 -5.40
C MET A 389 0.77 -8.93 -5.05
N ALA A 390 1.42 -7.77 -4.96
CA ALA A 390 2.84 -7.67 -4.63
C ALA A 390 3.16 -8.26 -3.25
N HIS A 391 2.45 -7.85 -2.18
CA HIS A 391 2.66 -8.40 -0.84
C HIS A 391 2.40 -9.91 -0.79
N GLY A 392 1.35 -10.38 -1.46
CA GLY A 392 1.10 -11.82 -1.62
C GLY A 392 2.31 -12.53 -2.22
N CYS A 393 2.89 -11.99 -3.30
CA CYS A 393 4.05 -12.55 -3.96
C CYS A 393 5.30 -12.56 -3.07
N PHE A 394 5.57 -11.48 -2.31
CA PHE A 394 6.76 -11.40 -1.45
C PHE A 394 6.78 -12.52 -0.42
N THR A 395 5.71 -12.66 0.35
CA THR A 395 5.64 -13.68 1.41
C THR A 395 5.48 -15.10 0.83
N ALA A 396 4.88 -15.24 -0.36
CA ALA A 396 4.83 -16.52 -1.07
C ALA A 396 6.21 -17.10 -1.39
N ILE A 397 7.24 -16.26 -1.59
CA ILE A 397 8.62 -16.73 -1.83
C ILE A 397 9.13 -17.54 -0.64
N ALA A 398 9.02 -16.99 0.57
CA ALA A 398 9.43 -17.68 1.79
C ALA A 398 8.65 -19.00 1.96
N GLY A 399 7.33 -18.96 1.75
CA GLY A 399 6.48 -20.15 1.81
C GLY A 399 6.85 -21.23 0.78
N THR A 400 7.11 -20.83 -0.46
CA THR A 400 7.51 -21.73 -1.54
C THR A 400 8.82 -22.45 -1.22
N ILE A 401 9.83 -21.70 -0.76
CA ILE A 401 11.15 -22.25 -0.44
C ILE A 401 11.05 -23.26 0.70
N ILE A 402 10.38 -22.90 1.80
CA ILE A 402 10.19 -23.80 2.94
C ILE A 402 9.40 -25.05 2.52
N GLY A 403 8.32 -24.87 1.75
CA GLY A 403 7.45 -25.94 1.28
C GLY A 403 8.17 -26.92 0.36
N TYR A 404 8.99 -26.39 -0.56
CA TYR A 404 9.83 -27.20 -1.44
C TYR A 404 10.82 -28.06 -0.66
N LEU A 405 11.52 -27.51 0.33
CA LEU A 405 12.43 -28.31 1.17
C LEU A 405 11.68 -29.35 2.02
N ARG A 406 10.48 -29.01 2.53
CA ARG A 406 9.64 -29.97 3.26
C ARG A 406 9.18 -31.14 2.41
N SER A 407 8.99 -30.93 1.12
CA SER A 407 8.57 -31.98 0.18
C SER A 407 9.65 -33.03 -0.12
N ILE A 408 10.91 -32.74 0.19
CA ILE A 408 12.06 -33.58 -0.10
C ILE A 408 12.52 -34.26 1.20
N GLU A 409 12.30 -35.58 1.32
CA GLU A 409 12.54 -36.35 2.55
C GLU A 409 13.92 -36.09 3.18
N ARG A 410 14.99 -36.14 2.37
CA ARG A 410 16.38 -35.90 2.83
C ARG A 410 16.67 -34.45 3.27
N LEU A 411 15.87 -33.48 2.80
CA LEU A 411 16.04 -32.05 3.07
C LEU A 411 15.03 -31.49 4.06
N LYS A 412 14.01 -32.27 4.44
CA LYS A 412 12.93 -31.87 5.36
C LYS A 412 13.45 -31.28 6.66
N LYS A 413 14.55 -31.81 7.20
CA LYS A 413 15.22 -31.30 8.42
C LYS A 413 15.79 -29.88 8.28
N PHE A 414 16.09 -29.44 7.05
CA PHE A 414 16.61 -28.10 6.75
C PHE A 414 15.51 -27.11 6.36
N ALA A 415 14.25 -27.55 6.23
CA ALA A 415 13.18 -26.69 5.74
C ALA A 415 12.98 -25.43 6.58
N ARG A 416 13.16 -25.51 7.91
CA ARG A 416 13.09 -24.34 8.80
C ARG A 416 14.29 -23.41 8.68
N ILE A 417 15.47 -23.91 8.36
CA ILE A 417 16.63 -23.06 8.09
C ILE A 417 16.43 -22.28 6.77
N ALA A 418 15.65 -22.84 5.84
CA ALA A 418 15.26 -22.19 4.58
C ALA A 418 14.44 -20.89 4.77
N PHE A 419 13.92 -20.66 5.98
CA PHE A 419 13.31 -19.41 6.38
C PHE A 419 14.21 -18.19 6.18
N VAL A 420 15.49 -18.30 6.55
CA VAL A 420 16.45 -17.18 6.48
C VAL A 420 16.65 -16.71 5.03
N PRO A 421 17.04 -17.56 4.07
CA PRO A 421 17.15 -17.12 2.68
C PRO A 421 15.79 -16.77 2.05
N GLY A 422 14.70 -17.40 2.50
CA GLY A 422 13.35 -17.10 2.00
C GLY A 422 12.87 -15.70 2.36
N ILE A 423 13.01 -15.30 3.63
CA ILE A 423 12.71 -13.94 4.08
C ILE A 423 13.67 -12.95 3.47
N PHE A 424 14.97 -13.25 3.42
CA PHE A 424 15.95 -12.34 2.84
C PHE A 424 15.56 -11.96 1.40
N LEU A 425 15.18 -12.96 0.59
CA LEU A 425 14.74 -12.71 -0.79
C LEU A 425 13.41 -11.92 -0.84
N ALA A 426 12.46 -12.20 0.05
CA ALA A 426 11.22 -11.45 0.16
C ALA A 426 11.48 -9.96 0.50
N ILE A 427 12.35 -9.69 1.48
CA ILE A 427 12.77 -8.34 1.87
C ILE A 427 13.39 -7.60 0.68
N VAL A 428 14.35 -8.22 -0.01
CA VAL A 428 15.05 -7.58 -1.13
C VAL A 428 14.07 -7.19 -2.24
N ILE A 429 13.16 -8.10 -2.62
CA ILE A 429 12.18 -7.83 -3.67
C ILE A 429 11.17 -6.77 -3.22
N HIS A 430 10.75 -6.78 -1.96
CA HIS A 430 9.88 -5.76 -1.40
C HIS A 430 10.57 -4.38 -1.34
N SER A 431 11.85 -4.32 -0.97
CA SER A 431 12.65 -3.08 -1.03
C SER A 431 12.74 -2.53 -2.47
N ILE A 432 12.94 -3.39 -3.47
CA ILE A 432 12.92 -3.01 -4.88
C ILE A 432 11.54 -2.48 -5.29
N PHE A 433 10.46 -3.08 -4.78
CA PHE A 433 9.10 -2.60 -5.00
C PHE A 433 8.90 -1.19 -4.44
N ASN A 434 9.28 -0.94 -3.18
CA ASN A 434 9.18 0.39 -2.59
C ASN A 434 10.03 1.42 -3.33
N LEU A 435 11.25 1.04 -3.76
CA LEU A 435 12.10 1.91 -4.56
C LEU A 435 11.46 2.25 -5.91
N SER A 436 10.79 1.31 -6.57
CA SER A 436 10.09 1.57 -7.84
C SER A 436 8.89 2.52 -7.66
N ALA A 437 8.16 2.43 -6.54
CA ALA A 437 7.08 3.37 -6.22
C ALA A 437 7.60 4.79 -5.94
N ILE A 438 8.73 4.91 -5.25
CA ILE A 438 9.41 6.19 -5.03
C ILE A 438 9.88 6.77 -6.38
N ALA A 439 10.46 5.94 -7.26
CA ALA A 439 10.90 6.36 -8.57
C ALA A 439 9.74 6.88 -9.44
N ASP A 440 8.58 6.21 -9.44
CA ASP A 440 7.37 6.71 -10.11
C ASP A 440 6.93 8.06 -9.55
N SER A 441 6.94 8.22 -8.23
CA SER A 441 6.54 9.47 -7.57
C SER A 441 7.45 10.65 -7.98
N VAL A 442 8.76 10.43 -8.03
CA VAL A 442 9.75 11.43 -8.49
C VAL A 442 9.59 11.72 -9.98
N ALA A 443 9.36 10.70 -10.81
CA ALA A 443 9.22 10.85 -12.25
C ALA A 443 7.96 11.64 -12.64
N ILE A 444 6.86 11.43 -11.91
CA ILE A 444 5.61 12.20 -12.05
C ILE A 444 5.82 13.64 -11.59
N ALA A 445 6.41 13.84 -10.40
CA ALA A 445 6.66 15.18 -9.86
C ALA A 445 7.59 16.02 -10.75
N SER A 446 8.59 15.40 -11.36
CA SER A 446 9.51 16.04 -12.30
C SER A 446 8.95 16.22 -13.72
N ARG A 447 7.68 15.85 -13.96
CA ARG A 447 6.99 15.89 -15.26
C ARG A 447 7.71 15.11 -16.37
N GLN A 448 8.58 14.17 -16.01
CA GLN A 448 9.25 13.29 -16.97
C GLN A 448 8.29 12.25 -17.54
N VAL A 449 7.28 11.88 -16.74
CA VAL A 449 6.28 10.88 -17.09
C VAL A 449 4.93 11.31 -16.53
N MET A 450 3.84 10.98 -17.22
CA MET A 450 2.48 11.37 -16.83
C MET A 450 1.72 10.27 -16.06
N PHE A 451 2.31 9.09 -15.91
CA PHE A 451 1.69 7.90 -15.32
C PHE A 451 2.72 7.00 -14.65
N PHE A 452 2.26 6.15 -13.72
CA PHE A 452 3.07 5.12 -13.07
C PHE A 452 3.55 4.09 -14.11
N ILE A 453 4.86 3.85 -14.17
CA ILE A 453 5.47 2.89 -15.11
C ILE A 453 6.24 1.82 -14.34
N PHE A 454 7.13 2.22 -13.43
CA PHE A 454 8.09 1.31 -12.82
C PHE A 454 7.40 0.31 -11.88
N ASN A 455 6.51 0.79 -11.02
CA ASN A 455 5.82 -0.04 -10.05
C ASN A 455 4.84 -1.04 -10.73
N PRO A 456 3.95 -0.62 -11.66
CA PRO A 456 3.09 -1.56 -12.39
C PRO A 456 3.86 -2.62 -13.18
N MET A 457 4.96 -2.25 -13.85
CA MET A 457 5.79 -3.20 -14.60
C MET A 457 6.40 -4.27 -13.69
N LEU A 458 6.91 -3.88 -12.53
CA LEU A 458 7.45 -4.82 -11.55
C LEU A 458 6.37 -5.79 -11.06
N ILE A 459 5.14 -5.31 -10.82
CA ILE A 459 4.04 -6.17 -10.37
C ILE A 459 3.61 -7.14 -11.46
N ILE A 460 3.56 -6.70 -12.73
CA ILE A 460 3.27 -7.60 -13.85
C ILE A 460 4.32 -8.71 -13.93
N LEU A 461 5.61 -8.36 -13.79
CA LEU A 461 6.70 -9.34 -13.77
C LEU A 461 6.58 -10.30 -12.58
N LEU A 462 6.35 -9.77 -11.38
CA LEU A 462 6.16 -10.57 -10.16
C LEU A 462 4.97 -11.51 -10.29
N SER A 463 3.84 -11.02 -10.82
CA SER A 463 2.65 -11.82 -11.07
C SER A 463 2.93 -12.93 -12.08
N ALA A 464 3.63 -12.62 -13.18
CA ALA A 464 4.02 -13.62 -14.18
C ALA A 464 4.93 -14.70 -13.57
N MET A 465 5.92 -14.32 -12.75
CA MET A 465 6.78 -15.25 -12.02
C MET A 465 5.99 -16.08 -11.00
N PHE A 466 5.06 -15.47 -10.26
CA PHE A 466 4.17 -16.16 -9.35
C PHE A 466 3.35 -17.23 -10.09
N PHE A 467 2.68 -16.90 -11.20
CA PHE A 467 1.92 -17.89 -11.96
C PHE A 467 2.80 -18.97 -12.58
N LEU A 468 4.02 -18.63 -13.02
CA LEU A 468 4.98 -19.61 -13.53
C LEU A 468 5.37 -20.63 -12.43
N VAL A 469 5.72 -20.14 -11.25
CA VAL A 469 6.06 -20.98 -10.09
C VAL A 469 4.84 -21.80 -9.64
N LEU A 470 3.64 -21.22 -9.64
CA LEU A 470 2.39 -21.92 -9.32
C LEU A 470 2.17 -23.12 -10.26
N VAL A 471 2.38 -22.93 -11.56
CA VAL A 471 2.27 -24.00 -12.57
C VAL A 471 3.31 -25.09 -12.31
N PHE A 472 4.58 -24.72 -12.10
CA PHE A 472 5.63 -25.70 -11.83
C PHE A 472 5.40 -26.47 -10.52
N ALA A 473 5.00 -25.78 -9.45
CA ALA A 473 4.67 -26.41 -8.16
C ALA A 473 3.48 -27.38 -8.30
N THR A 474 2.46 -27.01 -9.07
CA THR A 474 1.31 -27.88 -9.37
C THR A 474 1.73 -29.14 -10.15
N ILE A 475 2.61 -29.00 -11.14
CA ILE A 475 3.13 -30.12 -11.93
C ILE A 475 3.97 -31.05 -11.06
N ASP A 476 4.87 -30.48 -10.27
CA ASP A 476 5.74 -31.21 -9.33
C ASP A 476 4.92 -32.02 -8.33
N GLU A 477 3.86 -31.41 -7.78
CA GLU A 477 2.97 -32.09 -6.84
C GLU A 477 2.19 -33.24 -7.48
N LYS A 478 1.69 -33.05 -8.71
CA LYS A 478 1.05 -34.13 -9.48
C LYS A 478 2.02 -35.29 -9.73
N LYS A 479 3.29 -35.01 -10.06
CA LYS A 479 4.33 -36.04 -10.21
C LYS A 479 4.58 -36.79 -8.91
N ARG A 480 4.69 -36.09 -7.77
CA ARG A 480 4.87 -36.71 -6.45
C ARG A 480 3.71 -37.63 -6.08
N LYS A 481 2.47 -37.22 -6.31
CA LYS A 481 1.27 -38.04 -6.06
C LYS A 481 1.23 -39.30 -6.93
N LEU A 482 1.65 -39.20 -8.19
CA LEU A 482 1.75 -40.36 -9.09
C LEU A 482 2.84 -41.34 -8.63
N ALA A 483 4.00 -40.85 -8.21
CA ALA A 483 5.10 -41.69 -7.74
C ALA A 483 4.79 -42.45 -6.45
N LYS A 484 3.88 -41.92 -5.60
CA LYS A 484 3.43 -42.57 -4.35
C LYS A 484 2.32 -43.62 -4.55
N LYS A 485 1.68 -43.70 -5.73
CA LYS A 485 0.68 -44.75 -5.98
C LYS A 485 1.40 -46.11 -6.16
N PRO A 486 0.99 -47.17 -5.46
CA PRO A 486 1.56 -48.49 -5.69
C PRO A 486 1.32 -48.91 -7.14
N MET A 487 2.35 -49.47 -7.80
CA MET A 487 2.18 -50.04 -9.14
C MET A 487 1.07 -51.10 -9.10
N PRO A 488 0.20 -51.19 -10.14
CA PRO A 488 -0.74 -52.30 -10.24
C PRO A 488 0.05 -53.61 -10.14
N ARG A 489 -0.35 -54.50 -9.21
CA ARG A 489 0.14 -55.88 -9.25
C ARG A 489 -0.29 -56.46 -10.59
N PHE A 490 0.67 -56.72 -11.47
CA PHE A 490 0.47 -57.68 -12.54
C PHE A 490 0.38 -59.04 -11.86
N ASP A 491 -0.85 -59.50 -11.61
CA ASP A 491 -1.05 -60.90 -11.26
C ASP A 491 -0.65 -61.72 -12.50
N PRO A 492 0.35 -62.61 -12.41
CA PRO A 492 0.71 -63.45 -13.53
C PRO A 492 -0.51 -64.29 -13.94
N PRO A 493 -0.71 -64.58 -15.23
CA PRO A 493 -1.83 -65.39 -15.68
C PRO A 493 -1.82 -66.70 -14.91
N VAL A 494 -2.94 -67.00 -14.25
CA VAL A 494 -3.19 -68.26 -13.55
C VAL A 494 -2.82 -69.38 -14.53
N GLN A 495 -1.75 -70.12 -14.24
CA GLN A 495 -1.50 -71.37 -14.95
C GLN A 495 -2.64 -72.30 -14.59
N VAL A 496 -3.63 -72.39 -15.49
CA VAL A 496 -4.64 -73.43 -15.47
C VAL A 496 -3.88 -74.74 -15.71
N GLY A 497 -3.53 -75.42 -14.62
CA GLY A 497 -2.99 -76.77 -14.65
C GLY A 497 -4.02 -77.66 -15.34
N GLY A 498 -3.75 -78.01 -16.60
CA GLY A 498 -4.51 -78.99 -17.36
C GLY A 498 -4.39 -80.36 -16.71
N GLY A 499 -5.25 -80.64 -15.73
CA GLY A 499 -5.51 -81.98 -15.26
C GLY A 499 -6.20 -82.77 -16.35
N TRP A 500 -5.43 -83.57 -17.08
CA TRP A 500 -5.95 -84.66 -17.90
C TRP A 500 -6.58 -85.70 -16.96
N GLN A 501 -7.88 -85.61 -16.71
CA GLN A 501 -8.67 -86.72 -16.20
C GLN A 501 -9.21 -87.49 -17.40
N GLY A 502 -8.59 -88.63 -17.69
CA GLY A 502 -9.14 -89.64 -18.59
C GLY A 502 -10.42 -90.21 -17.99
N GLN A 503 -11.50 -90.18 -18.76
CA GLN A 503 -12.66 -91.03 -18.56
C GLN A 503 -12.67 -92.14 -19.61
N GLN A 504 -13.06 -93.32 -19.11
CA GLN A 504 -13.11 -94.63 -19.74
C GLN A 504 -14.02 -94.71 -20.97
#